data_AF-A0A1I4IU81-F1
#
_entry.id   AF-A0A1I4IU81-F1
#
_cell.length_a   1.000
_cell.length_b   1.000
_cell.length_c   1.000
_cell.angle_alpha   90.00
_cell.angle_beta   90.00
_cell.angle_gamma   90.00
#
_symmetry.space_group_name_H-M   'P 1'
#
loop_
_entity.id
_entity.type
_entity.pdbx_description
1 polymer ?
#
loop_
_entity_poly.entity_id
_entity_poly.type
_entity_poly.pdbx_seq_one_letter_code
_entity_poly.pdbx_strand_id
1 'polypeptide(L)'
;MLNKGLKTFGIVTSIGMLIVLLQGALVTKTGSAEGCGATWPLCYGQLIPESSAKETIIEYSHRAWSGLMGMFVFILAVWSWKKLSHLRETKFLALMAVLFILFQGFMGAGAVIWGNNDIVLALHFGISTISFAAVALLTVLAFEDGKSSVTNVQVSKAYRNYLFGVLVYSYLVIYTGAYVKHTGATHVCNGFPLCNGSFIPDMGSGLAYQLSIQMIHRAAAMVLAVLFLVLLIWTIRRFRRYPVLFFGSIAVFLLVLVQAGAGISILFVDSYLPPALVHSLTITVLFTILSYMGMVITRRNGY
;
A
#
# COMPACT_ATOMS: atom_id res chain seq x y z
N MET A 1 -4.80 -19.09 -25.90
CA MET A 1 -4.69 -18.80 -24.45
C MET A 1 -5.96 -18.08 -24.03
N LEU A 2 -6.79 -18.65 -23.16
CA LEU A 2 -7.92 -17.91 -22.59
C LEU A 2 -7.39 -16.60 -21.97
N ASN A 3 -8.08 -15.49 -22.26
CA ASN A 3 -7.97 -14.19 -21.59
C ASN A 3 -6.69 -13.36 -21.79
N LYS A 4 -5.99 -13.44 -22.95
CA LYS A 4 -4.82 -12.56 -23.22
C LYS A 4 -5.13 -11.07 -22.97
N GLY A 5 -6.29 -10.59 -23.45
CA GLY A 5 -6.72 -9.21 -23.26
C GLY A 5 -6.86 -8.82 -21.79
N LEU A 6 -7.54 -9.65 -20.98
CA LEU A 6 -7.73 -9.40 -19.54
C LEU A 6 -6.38 -9.40 -18.79
N LYS A 7 -5.45 -10.29 -19.15
CA LYS A 7 -4.11 -10.35 -18.55
C LYS A 7 -3.32 -9.07 -18.81
N THR A 8 -3.25 -8.64 -20.07
CA THR A 8 -2.56 -7.40 -20.44
C THR A 8 -3.22 -6.19 -19.78
N PHE A 9 -4.56 -6.14 -19.80
CA PHE A 9 -5.31 -5.05 -19.17
C PHE A 9 -5.07 -4.99 -17.66
N GLY A 10 -5.04 -6.14 -16.98
CA GLY A 10 -4.71 -6.23 -15.56
C GLY A 10 -3.28 -5.77 -15.25
N ILE A 11 -2.29 -6.13 -16.07
CA ILE A 11 -0.91 -5.64 -15.93
C ILE A 11 -0.86 -4.12 -16.05
N VAL A 12 -1.45 -3.56 -17.11
CA VAL A 12 -1.48 -2.11 -17.35
C VAL A 12 -2.16 -1.38 -16.18
N THR A 13 -3.30 -1.89 -15.72
CA THR A 13 -4.04 -1.32 -14.59
C THR A 13 -3.23 -1.41 -13.29
N SER A 14 -2.56 -2.54 -13.03
CA SER A 14 -1.74 -2.72 -11.83
C SER A 14 -0.54 -1.77 -11.83
N ILE A 15 0.21 -1.67 -12.94
CA ILE A 15 1.33 -0.74 -13.08
C ILE A 15 0.85 0.70 -12.96
N GLY A 16 -0.27 1.04 -13.62
CA GLY A 16 -0.84 2.38 -13.55
C GLY A 16 -1.30 2.77 -12.14
N MET A 17 -1.92 1.85 -11.40
CA MET A 17 -2.28 2.05 -9.98
C MET A 17 -1.04 2.18 -9.07
N LEU A 18 0.05 1.47 -9.37
CA LEU A 18 1.31 1.66 -8.66
C LEU A 18 1.86 3.08 -8.90
N ILE A 19 1.78 3.57 -10.14
CA ILE A 19 2.18 4.94 -10.47
C ILE A 19 1.29 5.96 -9.74
N VAL A 20 -0.04 5.73 -9.66
CA VAL A 20 -0.94 6.58 -8.85
C VAL A 20 -0.45 6.66 -7.40
N LEU A 21 -0.14 5.52 -6.78
CA LEU A 21 0.32 5.47 -5.38
C LEU A 21 1.64 6.24 -5.18
N LEU A 22 2.60 6.07 -6.09
CA LEU A 22 3.88 6.77 -6.03
C LEU A 22 3.75 8.27 -6.33
N GLN A 23 2.88 8.66 -7.25
CA GLN A 23 2.56 10.07 -7.52
C GLN A 23 1.88 10.72 -6.31
N GLY A 24 1.00 10.04 -5.59
CA GLY A 24 0.40 10.56 -4.35
C GLY A 24 1.46 10.84 -3.27
N ALA A 25 2.43 9.94 -3.12
CA ALA A 25 3.57 10.15 -2.25
C ALA A 25 4.46 11.33 -2.72
N LEU A 26 4.65 11.49 -4.03
CA LEU A 26 5.36 12.61 -4.64
C LEU A 26 4.67 13.94 -4.33
N VAL A 27 3.39 14.08 -4.66
CA VAL A 27 2.56 15.30 -4.46
C VAL A 27 2.67 15.79 -3.01
N THR A 28 2.54 14.88 -2.04
CA THR A 28 2.60 15.20 -0.60
C THR A 28 4.01 15.61 -0.15
N LYS A 29 5.07 15.07 -0.79
CA LYS A 29 6.45 15.31 -0.39
C LYS A 29 7.07 16.52 -1.08
N THR A 30 6.57 16.90 -2.25
CA THR A 30 6.97 18.13 -2.94
C THR A 30 6.18 19.35 -2.49
N GLY A 31 5.23 19.20 -1.56
CA GLY A 31 4.34 20.29 -1.14
C GLY A 31 3.34 20.71 -2.22
N SER A 32 3.10 19.85 -3.20
CA SER A 32 2.25 20.15 -4.37
C SER A 32 0.78 19.77 -4.15
N ALA A 33 0.39 19.38 -2.94
CA ALA A 33 -0.98 18.92 -2.64
C ALA A 33 -2.06 20.01 -2.80
N GLU A 34 -1.65 21.28 -2.85
CA GLU A 34 -2.53 22.45 -3.06
C GLU A 34 -2.21 23.19 -4.36
N GLY A 35 -1.40 22.57 -5.25
CA GLY A 35 -0.99 23.15 -6.53
C GLY A 35 -2.14 23.51 -7.49
N CYS A 36 -3.31 22.89 -7.35
CA CYS A 36 -4.53 23.13 -8.14
C CYS A 36 -5.60 23.96 -7.43
N GLY A 37 -5.31 24.49 -6.24
CA GLY A 37 -6.27 25.21 -5.40
C GLY A 37 -7.42 24.32 -4.91
N ALA A 38 -8.48 24.96 -4.40
CA ALA A 38 -9.60 24.30 -3.74
C ALA A 38 -10.70 23.76 -4.68
N THR A 39 -10.46 23.75 -6.00
CA THR A 39 -11.42 23.19 -6.97
C THR A 39 -11.13 21.72 -7.24
N TRP A 40 -12.17 20.92 -7.42
CA TRP A 40 -12.08 19.52 -7.87
C TRP A 40 -13.35 19.18 -8.68
N PRO A 41 -13.28 18.44 -9.80
CA PRO A 41 -12.11 17.74 -10.37
C PRO A 41 -11.16 18.65 -11.17
N LEU A 42 -11.61 19.86 -11.51
CA LEU A 42 -10.85 20.84 -12.30
C LEU A 42 -9.75 21.52 -11.47
N CYS A 43 -8.71 22.01 -12.14
CA CYS A 43 -7.58 22.73 -11.54
C CYS A 43 -7.80 24.23 -11.77
N TYR A 44 -8.03 25.01 -10.70
CA TYR A 44 -8.50 26.40 -10.78
C TYR A 44 -9.72 26.60 -11.70
N GLY A 45 -10.66 25.64 -11.71
CA GLY A 45 -11.85 25.67 -12.59
C GLY A 45 -11.57 25.38 -14.07
N GLN A 46 -10.33 25.06 -14.45
CA GLN A 46 -9.94 24.72 -15.82
C GLN A 46 -9.70 23.22 -15.98
N LEU A 47 -10.02 22.68 -17.17
CA LEU A 47 -9.73 21.29 -17.51
C LEU A 47 -8.24 21.07 -17.77
N ILE A 48 -7.60 22.00 -18.47
CA ILE A 48 -6.15 22.04 -18.67
C ILE A 48 -5.67 23.33 -17.99
N PRO A 49 -4.81 23.26 -16.96
CA PRO A 49 -4.36 24.46 -16.26
C PRO A 49 -3.46 25.32 -17.16
N GLU A 50 -3.68 26.62 -17.17
CA GLU A 50 -2.80 27.59 -17.85
C GLU A 50 -1.47 27.80 -17.10
N SER A 51 -1.48 27.62 -15.78
CA SER A 51 -0.29 27.75 -14.95
C SER A 51 0.72 26.66 -15.24
N SER A 52 1.94 27.06 -15.62
CA SER A 52 3.10 26.19 -15.81
C SER A 52 3.89 25.96 -14.52
N ALA A 53 3.36 26.38 -13.36
CA ALA A 53 4.00 26.14 -12.07
C ALA A 53 4.17 24.63 -11.83
N LYS A 54 5.34 24.26 -11.30
CA LYS A 54 5.73 22.86 -11.12
C LYS A 54 4.75 22.10 -10.25
N GLU A 55 4.27 22.73 -9.18
CA GLU A 55 3.33 22.19 -8.21
C GLU A 55 1.98 21.89 -8.86
N THR A 56 1.47 22.82 -9.69
CA THR A 56 0.25 22.64 -10.48
C THR A 56 0.37 21.44 -11.42
N ILE A 57 1.49 21.33 -12.14
CA ILE A 57 1.72 20.21 -13.07
C ILE A 57 1.76 18.87 -12.33
N ILE A 58 2.45 18.81 -11.19
CA ILE A 58 2.54 17.60 -10.37
C ILE A 58 1.16 17.18 -9.87
N GLU A 59 0.37 18.10 -9.31
CA GLU A 59 -0.94 17.76 -8.77
C GLU A 59 -1.95 17.42 -9.89
N TYR A 60 -2.00 18.22 -10.94
CA TYR A 60 -2.89 17.99 -12.08
C TYR A 60 -2.60 16.65 -12.75
N SER A 61 -1.33 16.32 -12.97
CA SER A 61 -0.94 15.02 -13.55
C SER A 61 -1.38 13.86 -12.66
N HIS A 62 -1.26 13.99 -11.35
CA HIS A 62 -1.76 12.99 -10.41
C HIS A 62 -3.28 12.83 -10.45
N ARG A 63 -4.05 13.93 -10.49
CA ARG A 63 -5.51 13.91 -10.59
C ARG A 63 -5.98 13.27 -11.90
N ALA A 64 -5.39 13.66 -13.02
CA ALA A 64 -5.73 13.14 -14.34
C ALA A 64 -5.42 11.64 -14.45
N TRP A 65 -4.23 11.22 -13.99
CA TRP A 65 -3.82 9.81 -14.01
C TRP A 65 -4.68 8.96 -13.07
N SER A 66 -5.02 9.47 -11.89
CA SER A 66 -5.90 8.80 -10.93
C SER A 66 -7.31 8.60 -11.48
N GLY A 67 -7.87 9.61 -12.16
CA GLY A 67 -9.18 9.49 -12.81
C GLY A 67 -9.18 8.43 -13.93
N LEU A 68 -8.14 8.43 -14.77
CA LEU A 68 -7.96 7.42 -15.82
C LEU A 68 -7.85 6.01 -15.22
N MET A 69 -7.01 5.83 -14.21
CA MET A 69 -6.83 4.53 -13.57
C MET A 69 -8.07 4.08 -12.79
N GLY A 70 -8.86 5.01 -12.23
CA GLY A 70 -10.16 4.69 -11.62
C GLY A 70 -11.12 4.03 -12.61
N MET A 71 -11.19 4.56 -13.84
CA MET A 71 -11.96 3.92 -14.92
C MET A 71 -11.40 2.54 -15.28
N PHE A 72 -10.07 2.38 -15.35
CA PHE A 72 -9.44 1.09 -15.66
C PHE A 72 -9.73 0.06 -14.57
N VAL A 73 -9.67 0.44 -13.29
CA VAL A 73 -10.03 -0.42 -12.16
C VAL A 73 -11.47 -0.89 -12.27
N PHE A 74 -12.41 0.00 -12.59
CA PHE A 74 -13.81 -0.37 -12.79
C PHE A 74 -13.99 -1.37 -13.94
N ILE A 75 -13.36 -1.11 -15.10
CA ILE A 75 -13.39 -2.02 -16.25
C ILE A 75 -12.80 -3.38 -15.88
N LEU A 76 -11.63 -3.41 -15.22
CA LEU A 76 -10.98 -4.65 -14.79
C LEU A 76 -11.85 -5.44 -13.83
N ALA A 77 -12.48 -4.78 -12.86
CA ALA A 77 -13.36 -5.40 -11.88
C ALA A 77 -14.57 -6.05 -12.56
N VAL A 78 -15.27 -5.31 -13.44
CA VAL A 78 -16.46 -5.83 -14.17
C VAL A 78 -16.06 -6.95 -15.13
N TRP A 79 -14.97 -6.79 -15.87
CA TRP A 79 -14.50 -7.80 -16.81
C TRP A 79 -14.06 -9.08 -16.09
N SER A 80 -13.30 -8.94 -15.00
CA SER A 80 -12.90 -10.07 -14.15
C SER A 80 -14.12 -10.75 -13.53
N TRP A 81 -15.08 -9.98 -13.00
CA TRP A 81 -16.32 -10.54 -12.45
C TRP A 81 -17.06 -11.38 -13.49
N LYS A 82 -17.22 -10.90 -14.72
CA LYS A 82 -17.92 -11.64 -15.78
C LYS A 82 -17.14 -12.89 -16.19
N LYS A 83 -15.82 -12.80 -16.37
CA LYS A 83 -15.01 -13.88 -16.96
C LYS A 83 -14.49 -14.90 -15.94
N LEU A 84 -14.14 -14.45 -14.75
CA LEU A 84 -13.48 -15.21 -13.69
C LEU A 84 -14.40 -15.48 -12.49
N SER A 85 -15.73 -15.33 -12.63
CA SER A 85 -16.71 -15.59 -11.55
C SER A 85 -16.69 -17.02 -11.00
N HIS A 86 -16.15 -17.96 -11.77
CA HIS A 86 -15.95 -19.34 -11.35
C HIS A 86 -14.82 -19.48 -10.31
N LEU A 87 -13.89 -18.51 -10.25
CA LEU A 87 -12.94 -18.37 -9.16
C LEU A 87 -13.62 -17.58 -8.04
N ARG A 88 -13.72 -18.21 -6.86
CA ARG A 88 -14.51 -17.71 -5.72
C ARG A 88 -14.09 -16.32 -5.25
N GLU A 89 -12.79 -16.05 -5.32
CA GLU A 89 -12.14 -14.84 -4.80
C GLU A 89 -12.43 -13.61 -5.68
N THR A 90 -12.73 -13.82 -6.96
CA THR A 90 -12.95 -12.75 -7.94
C THR A 90 -13.97 -11.73 -7.49
N LYS A 91 -15.14 -12.18 -7.00
CA LYS A 91 -16.23 -11.27 -6.61
C LYS A 91 -15.83 -10.37 -5.44
N PHE A 92 -15.15 -10.94 -4.44
CA PHE A 92 -14.66 -10.20 -3.29
C PHE A 92 -13.60 -9.17 -3.72
N LEU A 93 -12.60 -9.58 -4.51
CA LEU A 93 -11.54 -8.67 -4.97
C LEU A 93 -12.05 -7.58 -5.91
N ALA A 94 -12.99 -7.90 -6.81
CA ALA A 94 -13.64 -6.92 -7.68
C ALA A 94 -14.43 -5.90 -6.88
N LEU A 95 -15.18 -6.33 -5.86
CA LEU A 95 -15.87 -5.43 -4.95
C LEU A 95 -14.89 -4.53 -4.18
N MET A 96 -13.83 -5.11 -3.60
CA MET A 96 -12.82 -4.35 -2.86
C MET A 96 -12.12 -3.33 -3.77
N ALA A 97 -11.74 -3.71 -4.99
CA ALA A 97 -11.09 -2.81 -5.95
C ALA A 97 -11.97 -1.59 -6.27
N VAL A 98 -13.26 -1.80 -6.56
CA VAL A 98 -14.21 -0.70 -6.86
C VAL A 98 -14.51 0.12 -5.61
N LEU A 99 -14.75 -0.52 -4.47
CA LEU A 99 -15.09 0.19 -3.23
C LEU A 99 -13.94 1.10 -2.78
N PHE A 100 -12.71 0.58 -2.75
CA PHE A 100 -11.58 1.36 -2.28
C PHE A 100 -11.14 2.43 -3.27
N ILE A 101 -11.25 2.23 -4.60
CA ILE A 101 -10.96 3.33 -5.55
C ILE A 101 -11.97 4.48 -5.44
N LEU A 102 -13.24 4.18 -5.15
CA LEU A 102 -14.24 5.22 -4.87
C LEU A 102 -13.93 5.97 -3.58
N PHE A 103 -13.59 5.25 -2.49
CA PHE A 103 -13.17 5.89 -1.24
C PHE A 103 -11.92 6.76 -1.44
N GLN A 104 -10.93 6.31 -2.21
CA GLN A 104 -9.75 7.12 -2.54
C GLN A 104 -10.16 8.41 -3.27
N GLY A 105 -11.02 8.31 -4.29
CA GLY A 105 -11.50 9.47 -5.03
C GLY A 105 -12.22 10.48 -4.14
N PHE A 106 -13.13 10.02 -3.29
CA PHE A 106 -13.85 10.88 -2.35
C PHE A 106 -12.94 11.49 -1.29
N MET A 107 -12.00 10.74 -0.73
CA MET A 107 -11.05 11.27 0.26
C MET A 107 -10.07 12.26 -0.37
N GLY A 108 -9.63 12.02 -1.62
CA GLY A 108 -8.79 12.96 -2.35
C GLY A 108 -9.52 14.26 -2.66
N ALA A 109 -10.77 14.19 -3.11
CA ALA A 109 -11.61 15.38 -3.29
C ALA A 109 -11.87 16.11 -1.96
N GLY A 110 -12.18 15.35 -0.90
CA GLY A 110 -12.43 15.89 0.44
C GLY A 110 -11.21 16.59 1.04
N ALA A 111 -9.99 16.06 0.84
CA ALA A 111 -8.75 16.71 1.29
C ALA A 111 -8.56 18.09 0.67
N VAL A 112 -8.97 18.27 -0.59
CA VAL A 112 -8.88 19.54 -1.32
C VAL A 112 -9.99 20.52 -0.90
N ILE A 113 -11.22 20.05 -0.72
CA ILE A 113 -12.40 20.91 -0.50
C ILE A 113 -12.59 21.27 0.97
N TRP A 114 -12.38 20.31 1.88
CA TRP A 114 -12.68 20.46 3.31
C TRP A 114 -11.42 20.65 4.17
N GLY A 115 -10.25 20.70 3.54
CA GLY A 115 -8.97 20.86 4.20
C GLY A 115 -8.33 19.54 4.64
N ASN A 116 -7.04 19.64 4.93
CA ASN A 116 -6.19 18.50 5.26
C ASN A 116 -6.37 18.09 6.73
N ASN A 117 -7.01 16.94 6.98
CA ASN A 117 -6.98 16.28 8.28
C ASN A 117 -5.96 15.13 8.23
N ASP A 118 -4.91 15.22 9.06
CA ASP A 118 -3.80 14.26 9.09
C ASP A 118 -4.25 12.80 9.27
N ILE A 119 -5.32 12.57 10.04
CA ILE A 119 -5.91 11.24 10.28
C ILE A 119 -6.52 10.71 8.98
N VAL A 120 -7.30 11.55 8.28
CA VAL A 120 -7.95 11.19 7.01
C VAL A 120 -6.90 10.92 5.94
N LEU A 121 -5.86 11.76 5.87
CA LEU A 121 -4.80 11.64 4.88
C LEU A 121 -3.91 10.41 5.16
N ALA A 122 -3.68 10.07 6.44
CA ALA A 122 -3.03 8.82 6.82
C ALA A 122 -3.84 7.57 6.44
N LEU A 123 -5.17 7.61 6.60
CA LEU A 123 -6.06 6.54 6.12
C LEU A 123 -6.01 6.38 4.60
N HIS A 124 -5.87 7.48 3.85
CA HIS A 124 -5.84 7.47 2.40
C HIS A 124 -4.74 6.56 1.84
N PHE A 125 -3.53 6.61 2.41
CA PHE A 125 -2.42 5.76 1.96
C PHE A 125 -2.72 4.26 2.19
N GLY A 126 -3.21 3.89 3.38
CA GLY A 126 -3.57 2.50 3.66
C GLY A 126 -4.68 1.97 2.76
N ILE A 127 -5.73 2.77 2.52
CA ILE A 127 -6.81 2.46 1.59
C ILE A 127 -6.27 2.27 0.17
N SER A 128 -5.32 3.12 -0.24
CA SER A 128 -4.65 3.00 -1.54
C SER A 128 -3.89 1.69 -1.69
N THR A 129 -3.19 1.25 -0.65
CA THR A 129 -2.51 -0.05 -0.63
C THR A 129 -3.49 -1.22 -0.75
N ILE A 130 -4.66 -1.17 -0.11
CA ILE A 130 -5.69 -2.22 -0.25
C ILE A 130 -6.25 -2.25 -1.68
N SER A 131 -6.56 -1.08 -2.24
CA SER A 131 -7.05 -0.93 -3.61
C SER A 131 -6.07 -1.53 -4.62
N PHE A 132 -4.79 -1.17 -4.51
CA PHE A 132 -3.72 -1.74 -5.33
C PHE A 132 -3.62 -3.26 -5.17
N ALA A 133 -3.62 -3.77 -3.93
CA ALA A 133 -3.54 -5.20 -3.68
C ALA A 133 -4.72 -5.95 -4.33
N ALA A 134 -5.94 -5.42 -4.26
CA ALA A 134 -7.11 -6.02 -4.89
C ALA A 134 -6.96 -6.09 -6.42
N VAL A 135 -6.51 -5.01 -7.06
CA VAL A 135 -6.26 -4.94 -8.51
C VAL A 135 -5.16 -5.91 -8.95
N ALA A 136 -4.05 -5.95 -8.20
CA ALA A 136 -2.94 -6.87 -8.47
C ALA A 136 -3.40 -8.33 -8.33
N LEU A 137 -4.20 -8.65 -7.30
CA LEU A 137 -4.72 -10.00 -7.09
C LEU A 137 -5.74 -10.41 -8.16
N LEU A 138 -6.61 -9.51 -8.64
CA LEU A 138 -7.47 -9.78 -9.81
C LEU A 138 -6.63 -10.12 -11.05
N THR A 139 -5.54 -9.38 -11.25
CA THR A 139 -4.59 -9.67 -12.33
C THR A 139 -3.97 -11.04 -12.16
N VAL A 140 -3.53 -11.41 -10.95
CA VAL A 140 -3.02 -12.77 -10.65
C VAL A 140 -4.07 -13.83 -10.96
N LEU A 141 -5.34 -13.64 -10.57
CA LEU A 141 -6.42 -14.60 -10.90
C LEU A 141 -6.60 -14.75 -12.42
N ALA A 142 -6.47 -13.68 -13.20
CA ALA A 142 -6.50 -13.78 -14.67
C ALA A 142 -5.36 -14.64 -15.22
N PHE A 143 -4.19 -14.66 -14.56
CA PHE A 143 -3.05 -15.52 -14.89
C PHE A 143 -3.17 -16.96 -14.37
N GLU A 144 -3.93 -17.18 -13.31
CA GLU A 144 -4.23 -18.51 -12.78
C GLU A 144 -5.36 -19.21 -13.53
N ASP A 145 -6.26 -18.46 -14.20
CA ASP A 145 -7.38 -19.02 -14.96
C ASP A 145 -6.93 -20.05 -16.02
N GLY A 146 -7.60 -21.20 -16.02
CA GLY A 146 -7.34 -22.34 -16.90
C GLY A 146 -6.08 -23.15 -16.56
N LYS A 147 -5.39 -22.88 -15.45
CA LYS A 147 -4.29 -23.75 -14.97
C LYS A 147 -4.86 -24.89 -14.12
N SER A 148 -4.44 -26.12 -14.43
CA SER A 148 -4.89 -27.34 -13.75
C SER A 148 -4.41 -27.46 -12.29
N SER A 149 -3.39 -26.69 -11.89
CA SER A 149 -2.84 -26.67 -10.53
C SER A 149 -3.14 -25.35 -9.81
N VAL A 150 -4.41 -25.13 -9.47
CA VAL A 150 -4.73 -24.09 -8.48
C VAL A 150 -4.04 -24.49 -7.18
N THR A 151 -3.11 -23.65 -6.70
CA THR A 151 -2.34 -23.96 -5.49
C THR A 151 -3.30 -24.07 -4.30
N ASN A 152 -3.48 -25.28 -3.80
CA ASN A 152 -4.30 -25.57 -2.64
C ASN A 152 -3.38 -25.91 -1.48
N VAL A 153 -3.41 -25.06 -0.45
CA VAL A 153 -2.54 -25.19 0.72
C VAL A 153 -3.38 -25.31 1.97
N GLN A 154 -3.29 -26.46 2.62
CA GLN A 154 -3.93 -26.67 3.91
C GLN A 154 -2.98 -26.27 5.03
N VAL A 155 -3.42 -25.31 5.84
CA VAL A 155 -2.67 -24.81 6.99
C VAL A 155 -3.47 -25.00 8.27
N SER A 156 -2.78 -25.05 9.41
CA SER A 156 -3.44 -25.08 10.72
C SER A 156 -4.19 -23.76 10.98
N LYS A 157 -5.25 -23.82 11.80
CA LYS A 157 -5.99 -22.62 12.23
C LYS A 157 -5.06 -21.57 12.86
N ALA A 158 -4.06 -22.02 13.62
CA ALA A 158 -3.07 -21.16 14.25
C ALA A 158 -2.23 -20.40 13.22
N TYR A 159 -1.71 -21.07 12.19
CA TYR A 159 -0.92 -20.40 11.13
C TYR A 159 -1.78 -19.41 10.35
N ARG A 160 -3.02 -19.79 10.02
CA ARG A 160 -3.97 -18.89 9.33
C ARG A 160 -4.24 -17.63 10.15
N ASN A 161 -4.60 -17.79 11.43
CA ASN A 161 -4.89 -16.66 12.29
C ASN A 161 -3.65 -15.78 12.50
N TYR A 162 -2.47 -16.38 12.61
CA TYR A 162 -1.22 -15.66 12.69
C TYR A 162 -0.97 -14.83 11.42
N LEU A 163 -1.09 -15.42 10.23
CA LEU A 163 -0.91 -14.70 8.96
C LEU A 163 -1.89 -13.52 8.83
N PHE A 164 -3.17 -13.72 9.13
CA PHE A 164 -4.15 -12.63 9.09
C PHE A 164 -3.90 -11.58 10.18
N GLY A 165 -3.43 -11.99 11.37
CA GLY A 165 -3.00 -11.08 12.42
C GLY A 165 -1.83 -10.20 11.96
N VAL A 166 -0.82 -10.78 11.30
CA VAL A 166 0.29 -10.04 10.70
C VAL A 166 -0.18 -9.14 9.54
N LEU A 167 -1.14 -9.57 8.72
CA LEU A 167 -1.72 -8.74 7.66
C LEU A 167 -2.43 -7.50 8.22
N VAL A 168 -3.28 -7.67 9.24
CA VAL A 168 -3.96 -6.57 9.93
C VAL A 168 -2.93 -5.65 10.61
N TYR A 169 -1.97 -6.23 11.31
CA TYR A 169 -0.90 -5.45 11.96
C TYR A 169 -0.06 -4.67 10.95
N SER A 170 0.25 -5.23 9.78
CA SER A 170 0.93 -4.51 8.68
C SER A 170 0.13 -3.29 8.24
N TYR A 171 -1.20 -3.40 8.14
CA TYR A 171 -2.07 -2.26 7.82
C TYR A 171 -2.03 -1.17 8.90
N LEU A 172 -2.03 -1.55 10.18
CA LEU A 172 -1.87 -0.59 11.27
C LEU A 172 -0.52 0.12 11.23
N VAL A 173 0.56 -0.60 10.91
CA VAL A 173 1.89 -0.01 10.76
C VAL A 173 1.95 0.94 9.56
N ILE A 174 1.32 0.58 8.43
CA ILE A 174 1.15 1.47 7.27
C ILE A 174 0.48 2.79 7.71
N TYR A 175 -0.61 2.70 8.48
CA TYR A 175 -1.29 3.88 9.00
C TYR A 175 -0.38 4.73 9.89
N THR A 176 0.32 4.13 10.86
CA THR A 176 1.24 4.90 11.73
C THR A 176 2.35 5.59 10.94
N GLY A 177 2.86 4.98 9.87
CA GLY A 177 3.89 5.58 9.02
C GLY A 177 3.37 6.74 8.16
N ALA A 178 2.15 6.61 7.62
CA ALA A 178 1.48 7.72 6.94
C ALA A 178 1.20 8.87 7.93
N TYR A 179 0.80 8.54 9.16
CA TYR A 179 0.55 9.52 10.22
C TYR A 179 1.80 10.33 10.58
N VAL A 180 2.96 9.68 10.72
CA VAL A 180 4.27 10.35 10.91
C VAL A 180 4.53 11.43 9.86
N LYS A 181 4.17 11.17 8.60
CA LYS A 181 4.37 12.15 7.51
C LYS A 181 3.44 13.34 7.66
N HIS A 182 2.16 13.11 7.93
CA HIS A 182 1.16 14.18 7.96
C HIS A 182 1.27 15.06 9.20
N THR A 183 1.67 14.52 10.35
CA THR A 183 1.84 15.31 11.58
C THR A 183 3.20 16.01 11.68
N GLY A 184 3.99 16.08 10.60
CA GLY A 184 5.32 16.70 10.60
C GLY A 184 6.36 15.99 11.46
N ALA A 185 6.13 14.72 11.86
CA ALA A 185 6.97 13.98 12.80
C ALA A 185 8.17 13.26 12.15
N THR A 186 8.43 13.48 10.85
CA THR A 186 9.42 12.69 10.09
C THR A 186 10.86 12.87 10.61
N HIS A 187 11.26 14.12 10.92
CA HIS A 187 12.65 14.47 11.26
C HIS A 187 12.84 14.88 12.73
N VAL A 188 11.91 14.53 13.62
CA VAL A 188 12.02 14.87 15.06
C VAL A 188 13.09 14.06 15.81
N CYS A 189 13.60 12.99 15.17
CA CYS A 189 14.64 12.12 15.69
C CYS A 189 15.82 12.06 14.72
N ASN A 190 17.01 12.49 15.15
CA ASN A 190 18.22 12.57 14.31
C ASN A 190 19.04 11.26 14.24
N GLY A 191 18.46 10.12 14.61
CA GLY A 191 19.16 8.84 14.62
C GLY A 191 18.24 7.63 14.70
N PHE A 192 18.84 6.45 14.66
CA PHE A 192 18.20 5.14 14.84
C PHE A 192 19.22 4.15 15.42
N PRO A 193 18.87 3.27 16.39
CA PRO A 193 17.54 3.08 16.97
C PRO A 193 17.17 4.13 18.03
N LEU A 194 18.16 4.82 18.60
CA LEU A 194 17.96 5.90 19.57
C LEU A 194 17.37 7.14 18.89
N CYS A 195 16.55 7.89 19.62
CA CYS A 195 16.09 9.21 19.24
C CYS A 195 16.80 10.26 20.11
N ASN A 196 17.62 11.11 19.49
CA ASN A 196 18.34 12.20 20.17
C ASN A 196 19.15 11.71 21.39
N GLY A 197 19.81 10.56 21.26
CA GLY A 197 20.65 9.96 22.31
C GLY A 197 19.91 9.09 23.33
N SER A 198 18.57 9.01 23.28
CA SER A 198 17.77 8.24 24.25
C SER A 198 16.83 7.24 23.56
N PHE A 199 16.54 6.12 24.22
CA PHE A 199 15.54 5.16 23.74
C PHE A 199 14.12 5.60 24.09
N ILE A 200 13.97 6.25 25.25
CA ILE A 200 12.75 6.94 25.69
C ILE A 200 13.13 8.41 25.86
N PRO A 201 12.97 9.23 24.81
CA PRO A 201 13.35 10.64 24.86
C PRO A 201 12.39 11.42 25.78
N ASP A 202 12.91 12.49 26.40
CA ASP A 202 12.13 13.33 27.32
C ASP A 202 10.99 14.05 26.58
N MET A 203 9.76 13.84 27.08
CA MET A 203 8.52 14.40 26.55
C MET A 203 8.19 15.78 27.17
N GLY A 204 9.11 16.38 27.94
CA GLY A 204 8.97 17.74 28.47
C GLY A 204 9.18 18.86 27.44
N SER A 205 9.65 18.53 26.23
CA SER A 205 9.87 19.51 25.16
C SER A 205 8.58 19.84 24.38
N GLY A 206 8.53 21.02 23.74
CA GLY A 206 7.39 21.44 22.89
C GLY A 206 7.10 20.54 21.67
N LEU A 207 7.87 19.47 21.47
CA LEU A 207 7.74 18.48 20.39
C LEU A 207 7.30 17.09 20.88
N ALA A 208 6.87 16.97 22.15
CA ALA A 208 6.47 15.71 22.77
C ALA A 208 5.48 14.89 21.93
N TYR A 209 4.52 15.57 21.31
CA TYR A 209 3.51 14.93 20.47
C TYR A 209 4.11 14.25 19.23
N GLN A 210 4.86 14.99 18.41
CA GLN A 210 5.50 14.46 17.20
C GLN A 210 6.52 13.38 17.53
N LEU A 211 7.26 13.57 18.63
CA LEU A 211 8.22 12.61 19.15
C LEU A 211 7.54 11.27 19.50
N SER A 212 6.40 11.30 20.18
CA SER A 212 5.62 10.11 20.51
C SER A 212 5.16 9.36 19.26
N ILE A 213 4.66 10.07 18.25
CA ILE A 213 4.19 9.47 16.98
C ILE A 213 5.33 8.75 16.28
N GLN A 214 6.50 9.38 16.18
CA GLN A 214 7.67 8.80 15.52
C GLN A 214 8.19 7.57 16.26
N MET A 215 8.22 7.61 17.59
CA MET A 215 8.65 6.47 18.41
C MET A 215 7.65 5.30 18.36
N ILE A 216 6.34 5.58 18.36
CA ILE A 216 5.30 4.56 18.18
C ILE A 216 5.45 3.86 16.83
N HIS A 217 5.63 4.61 15.73
CA HIS A 217 5.81 4.02 14.41
C HIS A 217 7.05 3.12 14.36
N ARG A 218 8.20 3.59 14.90
CA ARG A 218 9.44 2.79 14.96
C ARG A 218 9.26 1.51 15.76
N ALA A 219 8.66 1.60 16.95
CA ALA A 219 8.36 0.44 17.77
C ALA A 219 7.44 -0.55 17.03
N ALA A 220 6.39 -0.03 16.39
CA ALA A 220 5.43 -0.84 15.66
C ALA A 220 6.08 -1.56 14.46
N ALA A 221 6.98 -0.88 13.73
CA ALA A 221 7.74 -1.45 12.62
C ALA A 221 8.75 -2.51 13.08
N MET A 222 9.43 -2.31 14.22
CA MET A 222 10.33 -3.33 14.80
C MET A 222 9.56 -4.60 15.19
N VAL A 223 8.39 -4.46 15.82
CA VAL A 223 7.50 -5.59 16.10
C VAL A 223 7.06 -6.28 14.81
N LEU A 224 6.73 -5.52 13.74
CA LEU A 224 6.34 -6.10 12.46
C LEU A 224 7.47 -6.94 11.84
N ALA A 225 8.72 -6.47 11.92
CA ALA A 225 9.88 -7.22 11.44
C ALA A 225 10.06 -8.55 12.20
N VAL A 226 9.87 -8.55 13.53
CA VAL A 226 9.89 -9.77 14.35
C VAL A 226 8.74 -10.71 13.96
N LEU A 227 7.53 -10.18 13.74
CA LEU A 227 6.39 -10.99 13.32
C LEU A 227 6.62 -11.65 11.96
N PHE A 228 7.27 -10.96 11.01
CA PHE A 228 7.68 -11.57 9.73
C PHE A 228 8.78 -12.60 9.89
N LEU A 229 9.75 -12.39 10.78
CA LEU A 229 10.76 -13.40 11.09
C LEU A 229 10.13 -14.69 11.64
N VAL A 230 9.18 -14.57 12.57
CA VAL A 230 8.43 -15.70 13.12
C VAL A 230 7.60 -16.38 12.01
N LEU A 231 6.93 -15.60 11.13
CA LEU A 231 6.20 -16.14 9.97
C LEU A 231 7.13 -16.96 9.07
N LEU A 232 8.31 -16.43 8.75
CA LEU A 232 9.33 -17.07 7.92
C LEU A 232 9.79 -18.38 8.56
N ILE A 233 10.22 -18.36 9.83
CA ILE A 233 10.69 -19.55 10.53
C ILE A 233 9.60 -20.63 10.60
N TRP A 234 8.36 -20.25 10.91
CA TRP A 234 7.24 -21.20 10.94
C TRP A 234 7.00 -21.80 9.55
N THR A 235 7.02 -20.96 8.51
CA THR A 235 6.82 -21.39 7.11
C THR A 235 7.92 -22.33 6.64
N ILE A 236 9.20 -22.05 6.93
CA ILE A 236 10.33 -22.93 6.60
C ILE A 236 10.19 -24.29 7.29
N ARG A 237 9.80 -24.30 8.57
CA ARG A 237 9.71 -25.54 9.36
C ARG A 237 8.55 -26.44 8.96
N ARG A 238 7.41 -25.88 8.53
CA ARG A 238 6.17 -26.65 8.31
C ARG A 238 5.68 -26.66 6.87
N PHE A 239 6.01 -25.65 6.07
CA PHE A 239 5.38 -25.41 4.77
C PHE A 239 6.39 -25.18 3.64
N ARG A 240 7.67 -25.57 3.80
CA ARG A 240 8.71 -25.49 2.75
C ARG A 240 8.33 -26.19 1.44
N ARG A 241 7.44 -27.18 1.50
CA ARG A 241 6.93 -27.90 0.31
C ARG A 241 5.96 -27.07 -0.53
N TYR A 242 5.40 -25.99 0.00
CA TYR A 242 4.46 -25.12 -0.71
C TYR A 242 5.20 -23.86 -1.20
N PRO A 243 5.56 -23.78 -2.50
CA PRO A 243 6.42 -22.71 -3.01
C PRO A 243 5.85 -21.32 -2.76
N VAL A 244 4.52 -21.16 -2.90
CA VAL A 244 3.84 -19.89 -2.67
C VAL A 244 4.06 -19.37 -1.25
N LEU A 245 3.92 -20.22 -0.23
CA LEU A 245 4.16 -19.80 1.15
C LEU A 245 5.64 -19.61 1.42
N PHE A 246 6.48 -20.54 0.98
CA PHE A 246 7.92 -20.49 1.21
C PHE A 246 8.57 -19.24 0.60
N PHE A 247 8.45 -19.04 -0.71
CA PHE A 247 8.99 -17.87 -1.39
C PHE A 247 8.27 -16.59 -0.98
N GLY A 248 6.96 -16.62 -0.73
CA GLY A 248 6.21 -15.49 -0.19
C GLY A 248 6.75 -15.02 1.15
N SER A 249 6.99 -15.96 2.09
CA SER A 249 7.53 -15.65 3.42
C SER A 249 8.96 -15.09 3.37
N ILE A 250 9.80 -15.59 2.46
CA ILE A 250 11.15 -15.04 2.22
C ILE A 250 11.04 -13.63 1.64
N ALA A 251 10.19 -13.44 0.63
CA ALA A 251 10.02 -12.15 -0.03
C ALA A 251 9.52 -11.07 0.94
N VAL A 252 8.49 -11.34 1.74
CA VAL A 252 7.99 -10.35 2.73
C VAL A 252 9.03 -10.05 3.81
N PHE A 253 9.84 -11.04 4.21
CA PHE A 253 10.92 -10.80 5.18
C PHE A 253 12.05 -9.95 4.58
N LEU A 254 12.49 -10.23 3.35
CA LEU A 254 13.48 -9.40 2.68
C LEU A 254 12.95 -7.98 2.42
N LEU A 255 11.69 -7.86 1.99
CA LEU A 255 11.06 -6.57 1.76
C LEU A 255 10.91 -5.74 3.04
N VAL A 256 10.66 -6.35 4.21
CA VAL A 256 10.61 -5.56 5.46
C VAL A 256 12.00 -5.06 5.88
N LEU A 257 13.08 -5.78 5.54
CA LEU A 257 14.44 -5.29 5.74
C LEU A 257 14.74 -4.11 4.82
N VAL A 258 14.33 -4.18 3.55
CA VAL A 258 14.44 -3.04 2.62
C VAL A 258 13.56 -1.87 3.09
N GLN A 259 12.36 -2.13 3.59
CA GLN A 259 11.46 -1.13 4.17
C GLN A 259 12.13 -0.40 5.34
N ALA A 260 12.75 -1.14 6.26
CA ALA A 260 13.48 -0.59 7.39
C ALA A 260 14.67 0.24 6.91
N GLY A 261 15.48 -0.28 5.97
CA GLY A 261 16.60 0.45 5.38
C GLY A 261 16.16 1.77 4.71
N ALA A 262 15.07 1.74 3.95
CA ALA A 262 14.47 2.92 3.32
C ALA A 262 13.91 3.91 4.36
N GLY A 263 13.32 3.43 5.45
CA GLY A 263 12.81 4.28 6.53
C GLY A 263 13.93 4.95 7.34
N ILE A 264 15.01 4.20 7.60
CA ILE A 264 16.21 4.69 8.28
C ILE A 264 16.93 5.72 7.40
N SER A 265 17.07 5.46 6.10
CA SER A 265 17.79 6.37 5.20
C SER A 265 17.11 7.72 5.02
N ILE A 266 15.78 7.83 5.19
CA ILE A 266 15.05 9.12 5.25
C ILE A 266 15.68 10.08 6.29
N LEU A 267 16.29 9.56 7.35
CA LEU A 267 16.89 10.36 8.43
C LEU A 267 18.27 10.92 8.08
N PHE A 268 18.96 10.36 7.08
CA PHE A 268 20.38 10.61 6.84
C PHE A 268 20.68 11.24 5.48
N VAL A 269 19.71 11.31 4.56
CA VAL A 269 19.94 11.88 3.23
C VAL A 269 19.31 13.26 3.10
N ASP A 270 20.01 14.16 2.41
CA ASP A 270 19.52 15.53 2.14
C ASP A 270 18.28 15.53 1.25
N SER A 271 18.23 14.63 0.26
CA SER A 271 17.05 14.41 -0.58
C SER A 271 16.26 13.20 -0.08
N TYR A 272 15.31 13.44 0.82
CA TYR A 272 14.51 12.38 1.43
C TYR A 272 13.46 11.75 0.48
N LEU A 273 13.27 12.30 -0.72
CA LEU A 273 12.24 11.86 -1.67
C LEU A 273 12.48 10.42 -2.19
N PRO A 274 13.66 10.05 -2.75
CA PRO A 274 13.88 8.69 -3.24
C PRO A 274 13.73 7.61 -2.17
N PRO A 275 14.33 7.72 -0.97
CA PRO A 275 14.07 6.75 0.10
C PRO A 275 12.61 6.63 0.47
N ALA A 276 11.87 7.75 0.47
CA ALA A 276 10.47 7.70 0.81
C ALA A 276 9.58 7.08 -0.28
N LEU A 277 9.94 7.23 -1.55
CA LEU A 277 9.30 6.51 -2.65
C LEU A 277 9.60 5.01 -2.56
N VAL A 278 10.84 4.63 -2.26
CA VAL A 278 11.21 3.24 -1.98
C VAL A 278 10.39 2.71 -0.81
N HIS A 279 10.32 3.44 0.31
CA HIS A 279 9.53 3.08 1.48
C HIS A 279 8.03 2.89 1.17
N SER A 280 7.48 3.68 0.24
CA SER A 280 6.09 3.53 -0.20
C SER A 280 5.88 2.33 -1.14
N LEU A 281 6.84 2.10 -2.03
CA LEU A 281 6.85 0.99 -2.98
C LEU A 281 6.97 -0.36 -2.25
N THR A 282 7.96 -0.49 -1.37
CA THR A 282 8.30 -1.78 -0.75
C THR A 282 7.18 -2.28 0.15
N ILE A 283 6.52 -1.41 0.93
CA ILE A 283 5.38 -1.82 1.75
C ILE A 283 4.17 -2.21 0.90
N THR A 284 3.95 -1.53 -0.24
CA THR A 284 2.86 -1.84 -1.16
C THR A 284 3.02 -3.23 -1.78
N VAL A 285 4.24 -3.55 -2.23
CA VAL A 285 4.57 -4.88 -2.76
C VAL A 285 4.49 -5.95 -1.66
N LEU A 286 5.07 -5.68 -0.48
CA LEU A 286 5.03 -6.59 0.66
C LEU A 286 3.60 -6.93 1.07
N PHE A 287 2.74 -5.91 1.24
CA PHE A 287 1.34 -6.09 1.62
C PHE A 287 0.56 -6.88 0.57
N THR A 288 0.85 -6.67 -0.72
CA THR A 288 0.24 -7.43 -1.82
C THR A 288 0.65 -8.90 -1.79
N ILE A 289 1.93 -9.21 -1.55
CA ILE A 289 2.41 -10.60 -1.40
C ILE A 289 1.77 -11.27 -0.19
N LEU A 290 1.71 -10.58 0.95
CA LEU A 290 1.07 -11.10 2.15
C LEU A 290 -0.44 -11.35 1.94
N SER A 291 -1.11 -10.46 1.21
CA SER A 291 -2.51 -10.62 0.81
C SER A 291 -2.70 -11.81 -0.15
N TYR A 292 -1.76 -12.03 -1.08
CA TYR A 292 -1.76 -13.21 -1.95
C TYR A 292 -1.62 -14.51 -1.14
N MET A 293 -0.67 -14.56 -0.20
CA MET A 293 -0.53 -15.70 0.71
C MET A 293 -1.83 -15.94 1.50
N GLY A 294 -2.43 -14.87 2.03
CA GLY A 294 -3.72 -14.92 2.73
C GLY A 294 -4.85 -15.48 1.85
N MET A 295 -4.95 -15.02 0.61
CA MET A 295 -5.92 -15.53 -0.36
C MET A 295 -5.73 -17.04 -0.60
N VAL A 296 -4.50 -17.49 -0.87
CA VAL A 296 -4.19 -18.89 -1.17
C VAL A 296 -4.55 -19.83 -0.01
N ILE A 297 -4.28 -19.45 1.25
CA ILE A 297 -4.63 -20.30 2.41
C ILE A 297 -6.14 -20.34 2.73
N THR A 298 -6.94 -19.47 2.11
CA THR A 298 -8.41 -19.49 2.26
C THR A 298 -9.13 -20.34 1.21
N ARG A 299 -8.41 -20.78 0.18
CA ARG A 299 -8.92 -21.76 -0.79
C ARG A 299 -9.28 -23.04 -0.03
N ARG A 300 -10.57 -23.35 0.03
CA ARG A 300 -11.02 -24.66 0.52
C ARG A 300 -10.84 -25.68 -0.60
N ASN A 301 -10.54 -26.92 -0.25
CA ASN A 301 -10.79 -28.04 -1.17
C ASN A 301 -12.25 -27.91 -1.65
N GLY A 302 -12.44 -27.75 -2.96
CA GLY A 302 -13.67 -28.22 -3.55
C GLY A 302 -13.75 -29.71 -3.24
N TYR A 303 -14.81 -30.12 -2.56
CA TYR A 303 -15.28 -31.49 -2.69
C TYR A 303 -15.83 -31.65 -4.11
#